data_AF-A0A9E1SE09-F1
#
_entry.id   AF-A0A9E1SE09-F1
#
_cell.length_a   1.000
_cell.length_b   1.000
_cell.length_c   1.000
_cell.angle_alpha   90.00
_cell.angle_beta   90.00
_cell.angle_gamma   90.00
#
_symmetry.space_group_name_H-M   'P 1'
#
loop_
_entity.id
_entity.type
_entity.pdbx_description
1 polymer ?
#
loop_
_entity_poly.entity_id
_entity_poly.type
_entity_poly.pdbx_seq_one_letter_code
_entity_poly.pdbx_strand_id
1 'polypeptide(L)'
;MNYNFINKINGWAIFAIATLVYMFTIEDTASLWDCGEYITAAYKLEVGHPPGAPLYMILGRVFSFFAAPENVAFYINSLSALSSSFTILFMFWSITLLLKKLILQGKKELEKHDQVGIFVSASIGALAYTFTDSFWFSAVEGEVYAMASLFTAVIFWAILKWDEEMSELQANRLSSNATPNRWLLLIMFLLGLAIGVHLLGILVIPAIGYVIYFRVKETTRNGFFIAGILSIIILGFIQEGVIPGTISMASSFETAFVNSMGLPFYSGSLFFFALLIAFCIFGVRYARKNNMHLLSNALMGLVFLLIGYGSFAVIVIRSNANTPLDENDPENLVTLHSYLKREQYGSSPILSGPYWNSKENPRDQFEDISAYHLRRWVVVDEDTDLRGFVKEEDA
;
A
#
# COMPACT_ATOMS: atom_id res chain seq x y z
N MET A 1 17.96 14.77 31.47
CA MET A 1 18.09 14.41 30.05
C MET A 1 16.77 14.72 29.39
N ASN A 2 16.77 15.41 28.25
CA ASN A 2 15.55 15.60 27.47
C ASN A 2 15.25 14.30 26.72
N TYR A 3 14.28 13.53 27.23
CA TYR A 3 13.91 12.22 26.66
C TYR A 3 13.62 12.30 25.16
N ASN A 4 12.82 13.28 24.73
CA ASN A 4 12.41 13.43 23.34
C ASN A 4 13.59 13.71 22.41
N PHE A 5 14.55 14.52 22.85
CA PHE A 5 15.74 14.83 22.07
C PHE A 5 16.61 13.58 21.88
N ILE A 6 16.85 12.84 22.95
CA ILE A 6 17.71 11.65 22.94
C ILE A 6 17.05 10.50 22.18
N ASN A 7 15.73 10.34 22.33
CA ASN A 7 14.97 9.36 21.56
C ASN A 7 15.07 9.60 20.04
N LYS A 8 15.03 10.87 19.61
CA LYS A 8 15.20 11.24 18.20
C LYS A 8 16.61 10.91 17.72
N ILE A 9 17.64 11.31 18.47
CA ILE A 9 19.04 11.04 18.10
C ILE A 9 19.32 9.55 18.03
N ASN A 10 18.89 8.78 19.04
CA ASN A 10 19.09 7.33 19.04
C ASN A 10 18.40 6.66 17.86
N GLY A 11 17.16 7.07 17.52
CA GLY A 11 16.50 6.57 16.32
C GLY A 11 17.35 6.82 15.07
N TRP A 12 17.80 8.06 14.83
CA TRP A 12 18.63 8.39 13.68
C TRP A 12 20.00 7.69 13.68
N ALA A 13 20.58 7.43 14.85
CA ALA A 13 21.79 6.62 14.96
C ALA A 13 21.54 5.17 14.53
N ILE A 14 20.42 4.57 14.96
CA ILE A 14 20.01 3.22 14.55
C ILE A 14 19.74 3.16 13.04
N PHE A 15 19.07 4.18 12.49
CA PHE A 15 18.90 4.33 11.05
C PHE A 15 20.24 4.35 10.30
N ALA A 16 21.21 5.12 10.78
CA ALA A 16 22.52 5.22 10.16
C ALA A 16 23.28 3.88 10.21
N ILE A 17 23.19 3.13 11.32
CA ILE A 17 23.77 1.78 11.43
C ILE A 17 23.14 0.85 10.39
N ALA A 18 21.81 0.77 10.33
CA ALA A 18 21.11 -0.06 9.35
C ALA A 18 21.46 0.32 7.91
N THR A 19 21.52 1.64 7.63
CA THR A 19 21.89 2.16 6.30
C THR A 19 23.30 1.71 5.92
N LEU A 20 24.27 1.84 6.83
CA LEU A 20 25.65 1.42 6.55
C LEU A 20 25.74 -0.08 6.29
N VAL A 21 25.04 -0.90 7.08
CA VAL A 21 25.00 -2.36 6.90
C VAL A 21 24.44 -2.70 5.51
N TYR A 22 23.24 -2.22 5.19
CA TYR A 22 22.58 -2.60 3.94
C TYR A 22 23.28 -2.03 2.71
N MET A 23 23.77 -0.78 2.77
CA MET A 23 24.50 -0.19 1.65
C MET A 23 25.85 -0.86 1.39
N PHE A 24 26.50 -1.44 2.41
CA PHE A 24 27.74 -2.20 2.23
C PHE A 24 27.53 -3.62 1.73
N THR A 25 26.33 -4.17 1.88
CA THR A 25 25.98 -5.53 1.43
C THR A 25 24.96 -5.54 0.31
N ILE A 26 24.73 -4.39 -0.33
CA ILE A 26 23.73 -4.25 -1.38
C ILE A 26 24.21 -4.98 -2.63
N GLU A 27 23.26 -5.58 -3.37
CA GLU A 27 23.57 -6.12 -4.69
C GLU A 27 23.96 -4.97 -5.63
N ASP A 28 25.06 -5.14 -6.35
CA ASP A 28 25.57 -4.16 -7.31
C ASP A 28 24.76 -4.17 -8.63
N THR A 29 24.07 -5.28 -8.89
CA THR A 29 23.32 -5.59 -10.10
C THR A 29 21.92 -6.12 -9.75
N ALA A 30 21.21 -6.70 -10.73
CA ALA A 30 19.93 -7.33 -10.48
C ALA A 30 20.15 -8.73 -9.87
N SER A 31 19.51 -8.99 -8.74
CA SER A 31 19.48 -10.34 -8.14
C SER A 31 18.44 -11.24 -8.82
N LEU A 32 18.35 -12.49 -8.36
CA LEU A 32 17.41 -13.49 -8.86
C LEU A 32 15.95 -13.05 -8.61
N TRP A 33 15.01 -13.64 -9.35
CA TRP A 33 13.56 -13.41 -9.20
C TRP A 33 13.08 -12.09 -9.82
N ASP A 34 12.17 -11.38 -9.15
CA ASP A 34 11.44 -10.22 -9.69
C ASP A 34 12.31 -8.94 -9.71
N CYS A 35 13.50 -8.95 -9.10
CA CYS A 35 14.38 -7.79 -8.99
C CYS A 35 14.73 -7.19 -10.36
N GLY A 36 15.09 -8.03 -11.34
CA GLY A 36 15.42 -7.55 -12.69
C GLY A 36 14.25 -6.84 -13.37
N GLU A 37 13.04 -7.35 -13.16
CA GLU A 37 11.82 -6.75 -13.67
C GLU A 37 11.52 -5.43 -12.95
N TYR A 38 11.51 -5.41 -11.62
CA TYR A 38 11.28 -4.20 -10.83
C TYR A 38 12.29 -3.09 -11.12
N ILE A 39 13.58 -3.42 -11.29
CA ILE A 39 14.63 -2.48 -11.68
C ILE A 39 14.35 -1.91 -13.06
N THR A 40 13.98 -2.76 -14.03
CA THR A 40 13.69 -2.34 -15.41
C THR A 40 12.44 -1.47 -15.46
N ALA A 41 11.35 -1.93 -14.85
CA ALA A 41 10.09 -1.22 -14.72
C ALA A 41 10.26 0.13 -14.02
N ALA A 42 11.04 0.21 -12.94
CA ALA A 42 11.32 1.49 -12.28
C ALA A 42 12.22 2.41 -13.12
N TYR A 43 13.26 1.87 -13.77
CA TYR A 43 14.19 2.69 -14.55
C TYR A 43 13.51 3.38 -15.74
N LYS A 44 12.61 2.70 -16.43
CA LYS A 44 11.94 3.23 -17.63
C LYS A 44 10.45 3.56 -17.43
N LEU A 45 9.95 3.40 -16.20
CA LEU A 45 8.52 3.51 -15.87
C LEU A 45 7.68 2.59 -16.75
N GLU A 46 8.03 1.30 -16.79
CA GLU A 46 7.35 0.27 -17.60
C GLU A 46 6.35 -0.51 -16.75
N VAL A 47 5.36 -1.17 -17.36
CA VAL A 47 4.31 -1.85 -16.61
C VAL A 47 4.72 -3.30 -16.36
N GLY A 48 5.15 -3.58 -15.13
CA GLY A 48 5.48 -4.95 -14.69
C GLY A 48 4.24 -5.78 -14.33
N HIS A 49 4.49 -6.96 -13.76
CA HIS A 49 3.49 -7.96 -13.47
C HIS A 49 2.39 -7.47 -12.51
N PRO A 50 1.15 -7.96 -12.65
CA PRO A 50 0.04 -7.53 -11.81
C PRO A 50 0.17 -7.96 -10.33
N PRO A 51 -0.26 -7.12 -9.38
CA PRO A 51 -1.02 -5.88 -9.58
C PRO A 51 -0.12 -4.65 -9.77
N GLY A 52 1.16 -4.83 -10.09
CA GLY A 52 2.13 -3.76 -10.26
C GLY A 52 2.56 -3.09 -8.94
N ALA A 53 3.54 -2.19 -9.03
CA ALA A 53 4.05 -1.43 -7.90
C ALA A 53 4.34 0.03 -8.30
N PRO A 54 3.32 0.80 -8.73
CA PRO A 54 3.52 2.11 -9.36
C PRO A 54 4.25 3.12 -8.48
N LEU A 55 4.01 3.13 -7.16
CA LEU A 55 4.71 4.03 -6.27
C LEU A 55 6.20 3.66 -6.15
N TYR A 56 6.50 2.36 -6.05
CA TYR A 56 7.87 1.86 -6.05
C TYR A 56 8.58 2.27 -7.35
N MET A 57 7.94 2.11 -8.50
CA MET A 57 8.49 2.50 -9.79
C MET A 57 8.79 3.99 -9.90
N ILE A 58 7.86 4.86 -9.46
CA ILE A 58 8.06 6.31 -9.47
C ILE A 58 9.28 6.69 -8.60
N LEU A 59 9.38 6.10 -7.41
CA LEU A 59 10.49 6.38 -6.49
C LEU A 59 11.81 5.81 -7.03
N GLY A 60 11.82 4.61 -7.60
CA GLY A 60 12.98 4.01 -8.24
C GLY A 60 13.45 4.83 -9.45
N ARG A 61 12.52 5.41 -10.22
CA ARG A 61 12.84 6.35 -11.30
C ARG A 61 13.53 7.62 -10.79
N VAL A 62 13.09 8.15 -9.64
CA VAL A 62 13.73 9.31 -9.00
C VAL A 62 15.15 8.95 -8.55
N PHE A 63 15.34 7.77 -7.95
CA PHE A 63 16.64 7.30 -7.48
C PHE A 63 17.62 7.07 -8.63
N SER A 64 17.15 6.52 -9.75
CA SER A 64 17.98 6.26 -10.94
C SER A 64 18.07 7.44 -11.91
N PHE A 65 17.46 8.59 -11.62
CA PHE A 65 17.29 9.68 -12.60
C PHE A 65 18.62 10.22 -13.15
N PHE A 66 19.65 10.33 -12.30
CA PHE A 66 20.99 10.78 -12.67
C PHE A 66 22.01 9.64 -12.70
N ALA A 67 21.57 8.39 -12.58
CA ALA A 67 22.47 7.23 -12.64
C ALA A 67 22.95 7.02 -14.08
N ALA A 68 24.24 6.71 -14.24
CA ALA A 68 24.73 6.11 -15.48
C ALA A 68 24.04 4.75 -15.69
N PRO A 69 23.75 4.32 -16.94
CA PRO A 69 23.01 3.08 -17.21
C PRO A 69 23.54 1.85 -16.46
N GLU A 70 24.86 1.71 -16.35
CA GLU A 70 25.54 0.62 -15.64
C GLU A 70 25.32 0.62 -14.12
N ASN A 71 24.93 1.76 -13.54
CA ASN A 71 24.72 1.91 -12.10
C ASN A 71 23.23 1.89 -11.71
N VAL A 72 22.31 1.81 -12.66
CA VAL A 72 20.85 1.92 -12.40
C VAL A 72 20.39 0.91 -11.34
N ALA A 73 20.85 -0.35 -11.43
CA ALA A 73 20.51 -1.40 -10.48
C ALA A 73 20.94 -1.03 -9.06
N PHE A 74 22.19 -0.61 -8.85
CA PHE A 74 22.69 -0.13 -7.56
C PHE A 74 21.83 1.00 -6.97
N TYR A 75 21.45 2.00 -7.77
CA TYR A 75 20.62 3.12 -7.30
C TYR A 75 19.21 2.67 -6.91
N ILE A 76 18.62 1.72 -7.64
CA ILE A 76 17.29 1.19 -7.31
C ILE A 76 17.37 0.25 -6.11
N ASN A 77 18.36 -0.62 -6.00
CA ASN A 77 18.59 -1.42 -4.80
C ASN A 77 18.77 -0.51 -3.57
N SER A 78 19.43 0.65 -3.73
CA SER A 78 19.62 1.63 -2.64
C SER A 78 18.29 2.17 -2.10
N LEU A 79 17.23 2.21 -2.91
CA LEU A 79 15.88 2.54 -2.44
C LEU A 79 15.37 1.50 -1.44
N SER A 80 15.61 0.21 -1.69
CA SER A 80 15.27 -0.88 -0.75
C SER A 80 16.09 -0.76 0.53
N ALA A 81 17.40 -0.55 0.42
CA ALA A 81 18.28 -0.39 1.58
C ALA A 81 17.86 0.78 2.48
N LEU A 82 17.52 1.93 1.89
CA LEU A 82 17.01 3.08 2.64
C LEU A 82 15.61 2.84 3.20
N SER A 83 14.73 2.20 2.44
CA SER A 83 13.38 1.87 2.90
C SER A 83 13.44 0.96 4.14
N SER A 84 14.24 -0.09 4.08
CA SER A 84 14.49 -1.01 5.20
C SER A 84 15.17 -0.31 6.37
N SER A 85 16.08 0.63 6.13
CA SER A 85 16.69 1.43 7.20
C SER A 85 15.66 2.30 7.93
N PHE A 86 14.72 2.91 7.20
CA PHE A 86 13.60 3.64 7.79
C PHE A 86 12.64 2.70 8.54
N THR A 87 12.44 1.47 8.08
CA THR A 87 11.69 0.44 8.85
C THR A 87 12.32 0.26 10.24
N ILE A 88 13.64 0.09 10.32
CA ILE A 88 14.35 -0.06 11.60
C ILE A 88 14.19 1.20 12.48
N LEU A 89 14.25 2.40 11.89
CA LEU A 89 14.01 3.67 12.60
C LEU A 89 12.63 3.71 13.25
N PHE A 90 11.57 3.44 12.47
CA PHE A 90 10.20 3.48 12.97
C PHE A 90 9.90 2.35 13.94
N MET A 91 10.53 1.19 13.77
CA MET A 91 10.44 0.11 14.75
C MET A 91 11.09 0.50 16.07
N PHE A 92 12.29 1.11 16.06
CA PHE A 92 12.92 1.66 17.27
C PHE A 92 11.95 2.62 17.98
N TRP A 93 11.40 3.61 17.26
CA TRP A 93 10.47 4.56 17.86
C TRP A 93 9.18 3.90 18.37
N SER A 94 8.66 2.90 17.67
CA SER A 94 7.49 2.14 18.13
C SER A 94 7.77 1.40 19.43
N ILE A 95 8.91 0.72 19.54
CA ILE A 95 9.32 0.04 20.78
C ILE A 95 9.48 1.05 21.92
N THR A 96 10.11 2.22 21.67
CA THR A 96 10.25 3.24 22.71
C THR A 96 8.91 3.81 23.20
N LEU A 97 7.92 3.98 22.31
CA LEU A 97 6.57 4.41 22.67
C LEU A 97 5.87 3.36 23.54
N LEU A 98 5.94 2.09 23.16
CA LEU A 98 5.34 0.98 23.91
C LEU A 98 5.96 0.81 25.30
N LEU A 99 7.30 0.80 25.38
CA LEU A 99 8.01 0.67 26.66
C LEU A 99 7.76 1.87 27.59
N LYS A 100 7.77 3.09 27.04
CA LYS A 100 7.40 4.30 27.78
C LYS A 100 5.98 4.18 28.35
N LYS A 101 5.01 3.77 27.53
CA LYS A 101 3.62 3.58 27.96
C LYS A 101 3.52 2.55 29.09
N LEU A 102 4.22 1.42 28.97
CA LEU A 102 4.22 0.36 29.98
C LEU A 102 4.76 0.84 31.33
N ILE A 103 5.91 1.53 31.34
CA ILE A 103 6.53 2.02 32.59
C ILE A 103 5.65 3.08 33.26
N LEU A 104 5.04 3.98 32.47
CA LEU A 104 4.17 5.03 32.97
C LEU A 104 2.80 4.53 33.49
N GLN A 105 2.47 3.24 33.34
CA GLN A 105 1.32 2.66 34.05
C GLN A 105 1.60 2.53 35.56
N GLY A 106 2.85 2.24 35.94
CA GLY A 106 3.27 2.07 37.34
C GLY A 106 3.92 3.30 37.95
N LYS A 107 4.34 4.28 37.13
CA LYS A 107 5.07 5.48 37.56
C LYS A 107 4.45 6.76 36.99
N LYS A 108 4.51 7.86 37.75
CA LYS A 108 4.03 9.17 37.26
C LYS A 108 4.96 9.80 36.23
N GLU A 109 6.27 9.58 36.36
CA GLU A 109 7.31 10.15 35.51
C GLU A 109 8.44 9.14 35.27
N LEU A 110 9.21 9.33 34.19
CA LEU A 110 10.34 8.48 33.85
C LEU A 110 11.61 8.92 34.56
N GLU A 111 12.21 8.01 35.33
CA GLU A 111 13.52 8.23 35.92
C GLU A 111 14.64 8.02 34.88
N LYS A 112 15.87 8.47 35.19
CA LYS A 112 17.01 8.32 34.27
C LYS A 112 17.27 6.86 33.89
N HIS A 113 17.17 5.94 34.85
CA HIS A 113 17.39 4.51 34.61
C HIS A 113 16.31 3.90 33.72
N ASP A 114 15.05 4.36 33.85
CA ASP A 114 13.94 3.95 32.98
C ASP A 114 14.23 4.37 31.52
N GLN A 115 14.67 5.62 31.31
CA GLN A 115 14.99 6.14 29.98
C GLN A 115 16.11 5.35 29.32
N VAL A 116 17.18 5.04 30.06
CA VAL A 116 18.29 4.21 29.57
C VAL A 116 17.80 2.81 29.22
N GLY A 117 17.00 2.18 30.09
CA GLY A 117 16.42 0.86 29.84
C GLY A 117 15.55 0.82 28.59
N ILE A 118 14.72 1.84 28.36
CA ILE A 118 13.91 1.98 27.15
C ILE A 118 14.82 2.04 25.91
N PHE A 119 15.82 2.91 25.91
CA PHE A 119 16.68 3.10 24.73
C PHE A 119 17.49 1.84 24.42
N VAL A 120 18.10 1.21 25.42
CA VAL A 120 18.86 -0.03 25.22
C VAL A 120 17.97 -1.15 24.70
N SER A 121 16.79 -1.35 25.29
CA SER A 121 15.86 -2.41 24.86
C SER A 121 15.34 -2.17 23.45
N ALA A 122 15.00 -0.92 23.11
CA ALA A 122 14.57 -0.55 21.77
C ALA A 122 15.69 -0.71 20.73
N SER A 123 16.93 -0.35 21.08
CA SER A 123 18.09 -0.56 20.21
C SER A 123 18.35 -2.04 19.96
N ILE A 124 18.29 -2.89 20.99
CA ILE A 124 18.47 -4.35 20.84
C ILE A 124 17.37 -4.92 19.94
N GLY A 125 16.09 -4.61 20.22
CA GLY A 125 14.98 -5.10 19.40
C GLY A 125 15.06 -4.62 17.96
N ALA A 126 15.44 -3.35 17.75
CA ALA A 126 15.54 -2.78 16.42
C ALA A 126 16.67 -3.41 15.60
N LEU A 127 17.87 -3.49 16.17
CA LEU A 127 19.05 -4.04 15.52
C LEU A 127 18.96 -5.56 15.35
N ALA A 128 18.29 -6.29 16.25
CA ALA A 128 18.08 -7.71 16.07
C ALA A 128 17.32 -8.02 14.77
N TYR A 129 16.28 -7.22 14.45
CA TYR A 129 15.57 -7.33 13.18
C TYR A 129 16.40 -6.90 11.96
N THR A 130 17.34 -5.96 12.14
CA THR A 130 18.28 -5.57 11.07
C THR A 130 19.07 -6.76 10.53
N PHE A 131 19.37 -7.73 11.39
CA PHE A 131 20.20 -8.88 11.07
C PHE A 131 19.40 -10.19 10.92
N THR A 132 18.07 -10.13 10.74
CA THR A 132 17.30 -11.34 10.41
C THR A 132 17.39 -11.64 8.92
N ASP A 133 17.54 -12.92 8.60
CA ASP A 133 17.79 -13.41 7.24
C ASP A 133 16.77 -12.88 6.21
N SER A 134 15.48 -13.14 6.43
CA SER A 134 14.43 -12.71 5.49
C SER A 134 14.30 -11.20 5.35
N PHE A 135 14.56 -10.42 6.40
CA PHE A 135 14.48 -8.96 6.31
C PHE A 135 15.71 -8.38 5.63
N TRP A 136 16.89 -8.91 5.94
CA TRP A 136 18.13 -8.50 5.30
C TRP A 136 18.09 -8.78 3.81
N PHE A 137 17.69 -9.99 3.40
CA PHE A 137 17.55 -10.38 2.00
C PHE A 137 16.76 -9.33 1.22
N SER A 138 15.52 -9.04 1.62
CA SER A 138 14.72 -7.99 0.97
C SER A 138 15.31 -6.57 1.07
N ALA A 139 16.18 -6.28 2.04
CA ALA A 139 16.79 -4.95 2.20
C ALA A 139 17.93 -4.66 1.21
N VAL A 140 18.55 -5.68 0.61
CA VAL A 140 19.76 -5.52 -0.22
C VAL A 140 19.51 -5.61 -1.73
N GLU A 141 18.25 -5.78 -2.14
CA GLU A 141 17.85 -6.00 -3.52
C GLU A 141 16.59 -5.22 -3.87
N GLY A 142 16.41 -4.95 -5.17
CA GLY A 142 15.38 -4.09 -5.73
C GLY A 142 13.99 -4.70 -5.73
N GLU A 143 13.45 -5.04 -4.55
CA GLU A 143 12.10 -5.56 -4.36
C GLU A 143 11.16 -4.62 -3.59
N VAL A 144 9.86 -4.86 -3.75
CA VAL A 144 8.78 -4.11 -3.11
C VAL A 144 8.63 -4.40 -1.61
N TYR A 145 9.14 -5.53 -1.09
CA TYR A 145 8.95 -5.93 0.31
C TYR A 145 9.67 -5.01 1.30
N ALA A 146 10.83 -4.45 0.93
CA ALA A 146 11.53 -3.46 1.73
C ALA A 146 10.66 -2.23 1.99
N MET A 147 10.06 -1.68 0.93
CA MET A 147 9.18 -0.52 1.01
C MET A 147 7.83 -0.86 1.65
N ALA A 148 7.28 -2.05 1.42
CA ALA A 148 6.09 -2.52 2.12
C ALA A 148 6.30 -2.58 3.64
N SER A 149 7.47 -3.07 4.07
CA SER A 149 7.86 -3.10 5.48
C SER A 149 7.97 -1.70 6.07
N LEU A 150 8.51 -0.74 5.31
CA LEU A 150 8.55 0.67 5.71
C LEU A 150 7.14 1.20 5.97
N PHE A 151 6.22 1.02 5.02
CA PHE A 151 4.83 1.47 5.18
C PHE A 151 4.18 0.84 6.41
N THR A 152 4.33 -0.47 6.63
CA THR A 152 3.82 -1.14 7.84
C THR A 152 4.41 -0.50 9.12
N ALA A 153 5.73 -0.27 9.16
CA ALA A 153 6.40 0.29 10.33
C ALA A 153 5.99 1.74 10.62
N VAL A 154 5.93 2.61 9.61
CA VAL A 154 5.53 4.02 9.80
C VAL A 154 4.05 4.15 10.13
N ILE A 155 3.18 3.32 9.55
CA ILE A 155 1.74 3.30 9.87
C ILE A 155 1.53 2.83 11.31
N PHE A 156 2.22 1.76 11.73
CA PHE A 156 2.15 1.27 13.10
C PHE A 156 2.69 2.30 14.09
N TRP A 157 3.81 2.94 13.78
CA TRP A 157 4.33 4.05 14.56
C TRP A 157 3.34 5.22 14.66
N ALA A 158 2.68 5.58 13.55
CA ALA A 158 1.71 6.67 13.50
C ALA A 158 0.48 6.40 14.40
N ILE A 159 -0.01 5.16 14.49
CA ILE A 159 -1.12 4.84 15.41
C ILE A 159 -0.67 4.87 16.87
N LEU A 160 0.57 4.50 17.18
CA LEU A 160 1.13 4.68 18.53
C LEU A 160 1.31 6.16 18.88
N LYS A 161 1.68 7.01 17.91
CA LYS A 161 1.71 8.47 18.07
C LYS A 161 0.33 9.06 18.32
N TRP A 162 -0.69 8.57 17.61
CA TRP A 162 -2.08 8.92 17.89
C TRP A 162 -2.49 8.54 19.32
N ASP A 163 -2.16 7.32 19.75
CA ASP A 163 -2.46 6.81 21.10
C ASP A 163 -1.77 7.62 22.21
N GLU A 164 -0.51 8.01 22.01
CA GLU A 164 0.23 8.87 22.94
C GLU A 164 -0.44 10.26 23.06
N GLU A 165 -0.74 10.93 21.94
CA GLU A 165 -1.39 12.25 21.96
C GLU A 165 -2.81 12.18 22.54
N MET A 166 -3.56 11.11 22.26
CA MET A 166 -4.87 10.88 22.85
C MET A 166 -4.79 10.67 24.37
N SER A 167 -3.71 10.06 24.87
CA SER A 167 -3.46 9.90 26.31
C SER A 167 -3.09 11.22 26.97
N GLU A 168 -2.24 12.02 26.32
CA GLU A 168 -1.86 13.35 26.80
C GLU A 168 -3.03 14.34 26.83
N LEU A 169 -3.94 14.27 25.86
CA LEU A 169 -5.18 15.05 25.86
C LEU A 169 -6.10 14.70 27.03
N GLN A 170 -6.31 13.40 27.30
CA GLN A 170 -7.09 12.95 28.46
C GLN A 170 -6.47 13.40 29.79
N ALA A 171 -5.14 13.50 29.84
CA ALA A 171 -4.40 13.99 30.99
C ALA A 171 -4.35 15.53 31.11
N ASN A 172 -5.02 16.28 30.21
CA ASN A 172 -4.97 17.75 30.10
C ASN A 172 -3.54 18.30 29.93
N ARG A 173 -2.65 17.54 29.28
CA ARG A 173 -1.24 17.92 29.03
C ARG A 173 -1.00 18.47 27.62
N LEU A 174 -1.97 18.35 26.73
CA LEU A 174 -1.96 18.94 25.39
C LEU A 174 -2.86 20.17 25.35
N SER A 175 -2.46 21.15 24.52
CA SER A 175 -3.27 22.32 24.22
C SER A 175 -4.63 21.91 23.62
N SER A 176 -5.68 22.69 23.90
CA SER A 176 -7.03 22.51 23.35
C SER A 176 -7.10 22.52 21.81
N ASN A 177 -6.06 23.02 21.13
CA ASN A 177 -5.96 23.03 19.67
C ASN A 177 -5.32 21.77 19.08
N ALA A 178 -4.90 20.80 19.90
CA ALA A 178 -4.31 19.57 19.39
C ALA A 178 -5.35 18.70 18.69
N THR A 179 -4.99 18.17 17.53
CA THR A 179 -5.87 17.37 16.66
C THR A 179 -5.26 15.99 16.39
N PRO A 180 -5.26 15.06 17.36
CA PRO A 180 -4.64 13.74 17.19
C PRO A 180 -5.15 12.99 15.97
N ASN A 181 -6.43 13.17 15.62
CA ASN A 181 -7.04 12.54 14.45
C ASN A 181 -6.32 12.85 13.12
N ARG A 182 -5.42 13.85 13.06
CA ARG A 182 -4.50 14.04 11.93
C ARG A 182 -3.65 12.79 11.64
N TRP A 183 -3.28 12.04 12.68
CA TRP A 183 -2.54 10.79 12.54
C TRP A 183 -3.39 9.72 11.85
N LEU A 184 -4.70 9.66 12.11
CA LEU A 184 -5.61 8.76 11.40
C LEU A 184 -5.71 9.13 9.92
N LEU A 185 -5.75 10.42 9.58
CA LEU A 185 -5.73 10.86 8.18
C LEU A 185 -4.41 10.53 7.49
N LEU A 186 -3.28 10.72 8.17
CA LEU A 186 -1.97 10.30 7.69
C LEU A 186 -1.90 8.79 7.47
N ILE A 187 -2.42 7.99 8.40
CA ILE A 187 -2.50 6.53 8.27
C ILE A 187 -3.29 6.14 7.03
N MET A 188 -4.46 6.75 6.80
CA MET A 188 -5.26 6.45 5.60
C MET A 188 -4.53 6.82 4.31
N PHE A 189 -3.81 7.95 4.28
CA PHE A 189 -2.96 8.34 3.15
C PHE A 189 -1.83 7.34 2.91
N LEU A 190 -1.13 6.95 3.97
CA LEU A 190 -0.04 5.98 3.90
C LEU A 190 -0.53 4.58 3.49
N LEU A 191 -1.71 4.15 3.95
CA LEU A 191 -2.36 2.93 3.47
C LEU A 191 -2.65 3.01 1.97
N GLY A 192 -3.17 4.16 1.50
CA GLY A 192 -3.36 4.45 0.07
C GLY A 192 -2.07 4.30 -0.74
N LEU A 193 -0.98 4.90 -0.27
CA LEU A 193 0.34 4.81 -0.91
C LEU A 193 0.91 3.38 -0.86
N ALA A 194 0.73 2.68 0.26
CA ALA A 194 1.23 1.31 0.44
C ALA A 194 0.61 0.33 -0.57
N ILE A 195 -0.64 0.54 -0.97
CA ILE A 195 -1.30 -0.24 -2.03
C ILE A 195 -0.53 -0.11 -3.34
N GLY A 196 0.04 1.07 -3.64
CA GLY A 196 0.91 1.32 -4.80
C GLY A 196 2.30 0.69 -4.72
N VAL A 197 2.59 -0.05 -3.66
CA VAL A 197 3.84 -0.79 -3.45
C VAL A 197 3.54 -2.28 -3.33
N HIS A 198 2.76 -2.65 -2.31
CA HIS A 198 2.33 -4.02 -2.07
C HIS A 198 1.15 -4.06 -1.10
N LEU A 199 0.19 -4.95 -1.36
CA LEU A 199 -0.98 -5.20 -0.50
C LEU A 199 -0.65 -5.72 0.92
N LEU A 200 0.60 -6.07 1.23
CA LEU A 200 0.95 -6.49 2.60
C LEU A 200 0.91 -5.30 3.58
N GLY A 201 1.08 -4.07 3.07
CA GLY A 201 1.04 -2.86 3.90
C GLY A 201 -0.29 -2.61 4.59
N ILE A 202 -1.40 -3.13 4.07
CA ILE A 202 -2.74 -2.97 4.70
C ILE A 202 -2.99 -3.95 5.84
N LEU A 203 -2.16 -5.00 6.00
CA LEU A 203 -2.30 -5.98 7.09
C LEU A 203 -2.06 -5.40 8.49
N VAL A 204 -1.62 -4.15 8.58
CA VAL A 204 -1.50 -3.40 9.85
C VAL A 204 -2.88 -2.97 10.41
N ILE A 205 -3.95 -3.01 9.61
CA ILE A 205 -5.31 -2.58 10.00
C ILE A 205 -5.83 -3.27 11.29
N PRO A 206 -5.75 -4.61 11.44
CA PRO A 206 -6.08 -5.28 12.70
C PRO A 206 -5.33 -4.75 13.92
N ALA A 207 -4.03 -4.47 13.78
CA ALA A 207 -3.24 -3.90 14.88
C ALA A 207 -3.74 -2.49 15.25
N ILE A 208 -4.05 -1.65 14.25
CA ILE A 208 -4.67 -0.33 14.45
C ILE A 208 -6.00 -0.45 15.19
N GLY A 209 -6.86 -1.37 14.75
CA GLY A 209 -8.15 -1.63 15.38
C GLY A 209 -8.02 -2.00 16.86
N TYR A 210 -7.02 -2.81 17.21
CA TYR A 210 -6.73 -3.12 18.60
C TYR A 210 -6.18 -1.94 19.40
N VAL A 211 -5.27 -1.13 18.83
CA VAL A 211 -4.79 0.09 19.51
C VAL A 211 -5.95 1.04 19.83
N ILE A 212 -6.90 1.18 18.91
CA ILE A 212 -8.12 1.96 19.13
C ILE A 212 -9.04 1.28 20.16
N TYR A 213 -9.21 -0.04 20.10
CA TYR A 213 -10.07 -0.78 21.03
C TYR A 213 -9.57 -0.67 22.47
N PHE A 214 -8.28 -0.85 22.73
CA PHE A 214 -7.72 -0.81 24.09
C PHE A 214 -7.75 0.59 24.75
N ARG A 215 -8.28 1.59 24.06
CA ARG A 215 -8.56 2.92 24.61
C ARG A 215 -9.96 3.05 25.22
N VAL A 216 -10.84 2.08 25.04
CA VAL A 216 -12.15 2.06 25.71
C VAL A 216 -11.98 1.92 27.22
N LYS A 217 -12.93 2.45 28.00
CA LYS A 217 -12.83 2.47 29.48
C LYS A 217 -12.74 1.07 30.09
N GLU A 218 -13.49 0.11 29.56
CA GLU A 218 -13.55 -1.25 30.05
C GLU A 218 -13.39 -2.23 28.89
N THR A 219 -12.33 -3.02 28.94
CA THR A 219 -12.06 -4.07 27.95
C THR A 219 -12.75 -5.35 28.38
N THR A 220 -13.44 -6.01 27.45
CA THR A 220 -14.16 -7.26 27.69
C THR A 220 -13.73 -8.31 26.68
N ARG A 221 -13.86 -9.59 27.03
CA ARG A 221 -13.56 -10.70 26.10
C ARG A 221 -14.36 -10.58 24.80
N ASN A 222 -15.64 -10.22 24.90
CA ASN A 222 -16.50 -10.03 23.73
C ASN A 222 -16.06 -8.83 22.90
N GLY A 223 -15.70 -7.71 23.53
CA GLY A 223 -15.20 -6.53 22.83
C GLY A 223 -13.89 -6.80 22.07
N PHE A 224 -12.99 -7.61 22.63
CA PHE A 224 -11.76 -8.04 21.96
C PHE A 224 -12.03 -8.80 20.65
N PHE A 225 -12.96 -9.76 20.68
CA PHE A 225 -13.35 -10.50 19.47
C PHE A 225 -14.09 -9.63 18.46
N ILE A 226 -15.00 -8.77 18.93
CA ILE A 226 -15.74 -7.84 18.06
C ILE A 226 -14.76 -6.88 17.37
N ALA A 227 -13.77 -6.32 18.10
CA ALA A 227 -12.76 -5.45 17.52
C ALA A 227 -11.93 -6.17 16.44
N GLY A 228 -11.52 -7.42 16.71
CA GLY A 228 -10.81 -8.24 15.73
C GLY A 228 -11.63 -8.47 14.47
N ILE A 229 -12.89 -8.92 14.61
CA ILE A 229 -13.80 -9.17 13.49
C ILE A 229 -14.05 -7.89 12.69
N LEU A 230 -14.35 -6.76 13.35
CA LEU A 230 -14.56 -5.49 12.68
C LEU A 230 -13.32 -5.03 11.92
N SER A 231 -12.12 -5.26 12.46
CA SER A 231 -10.88 -4.89 11.78
C SER A 231 -10.60 -5.76 10.56
N ILE A 232 -10.93 -7.05 10.61
CA ILE A 232 -10.87 -7.95 9.44
C ILE A 232 -11.89 -7.53 8.39
N ILE A 233 -13.11 -7.13 8.79
CA ILE A 233 -14.11 -6.59 7.87
C ILE A 233 -13.62 -5.32 7.19
N ILE A 234 -13.00 -4.39 7.94
CA ILE A 234 -12.43 -3.16 7.39
C ILE A 234 -11.28 -3.48 6.43
N LEU A 235 -10.40 -4.42 6.80
CA LEU A 235 -9.32 -4.89 5.94
C LEU A 235 -9.88 -5.45 4.62
N GLY A 236 -10.85 -6.36 4.68
CA GLY A 236 -11.50 -6.92 3.49
C GLY A 236 -12.26 -5.87 2.68
N PHE A 237 -12.90 -4.90 3.33
CA PHE A 237 -13.54 -3.77 2.64
C PHE A 237 -12.54 -2.91 1.90
N ILE A 238 -11.38 -2.59 2.47
CA ILE A 238 -10.33 -1.85 1.78
C ILE A 238 -9.74 -2.70 0.63
N GLN A 239 -9.40 -3.96 0.92
CA GLN A 239 -8.75 -4.85 -0.03
C GLN A 239 -9.62 -5.15 -1.26
N GLU A 240 -10.91 -5.44 -1.08
CA GLU A 240 -11.81 -5.85 -2.17
C GLU A 240 -12.81 -4.74 -2.55
N GLY A 241 -13.37 -4.05 -1.56
CA GLY A 241 -14.38 -3.01 -1.81
C GLY A 241 -13.78 -1.72 -2.37
N VAL A 242 -12.65 -1.27 -1.84
CA VAL A 242 -12.03 -0.01 -2.27
C VAL A 242 -11.12 -0.22 -3.47
N ILE A 243 -10.16 -1.14 -3.41
CA ILE A 243 -9.11 -1.27 -4.44
C ILE A 243 -9.68 -1.76 -5.79
N PRO A 244 -10.10 -3.03 -5.96
CA PRO A 244 -10.71 -3.46 -7.21
C PRO A 244 -12.16 -2.98 -7.31
N GLY A 245 -12.91 -2.84 -6.22
CA GLY A 245 -14.31 -2.41 -6.28
C GLY A 245 -14.53 -1.00 -6.85
N THR A 246 -13.65 -0.03 -6.55
CA THR A 246 -13.74 1.31 -7.15
C THR A 246 -13.50 1.25 -8.66
N ILE A 247 -12.52 0.45 -9.09
CA ILE A 247 -12.20 0.29 -10.52
C ILE A 247 -13.29 -0.50 -11.25
N SER A 248 -13.88 -1.51 -10.61
CA SER A 248 -15.02 -2.28 -11.13
C SER A 248 -16.25 -1.39 -11.37
N MET A 249 -16.58 -0.51 -10.42
CA MET A 249 -17.64 0.48 -10.62
C MET A 249 -17.32 1.38 -11.80
N ALA A 250 -16.10 1.93 -11.87
CA ALA A 250 -15.69 2.80 -12.96
C ALA A 250 -15.74 2.10 -14.33
N SER A 251 -15.29 0.85 -14.41
CA SER A 251 -15.40 -0.02 -15.58
C SER A 251 -16.86 -0.27 -15.98
N SER A 252 -17.76 -0.42 -15.00
CA SER A 252 -19.19 -0.60 -15.29
C SER A 252 -19.82 0.66 -15.91
N PHE A 253 -19.45 1.85 -15.43
CA PHE A 253 -19.82 3.12 -16.06
C PHE A 253 -19.25 3.27 -17.47
N GLU A 254 -17.98 2.89 -17.66
CA GLU A 254 -17.31 2.90 -18.97
C GLU A 254 -18.07 2.04 -19.98
N THR A 255 -18.32 0.77 -19.65
CA THR A 255 -19.05 -0.16 -20.52
C THR A 255 -20.47 0.33 -20.82
N ALA A 256 -21.19 0.88 -19.84
CA ALA A 256 -22.53 1.40 -20.06
C ALA A 256 -22.54 2.62 -21.00
N PHE A 257 -21.62 3.57 -20.82
CA PHE A 257 -21.57 4.80 -21.61
C PHE A 257 -21.14 4.51 -23.04
N VAL A 258 -20.15 3.65 -23.23
CA VAL A 258 -19.66 3.29 -24.57
C VAL A 258 -20.67 2.40 -25.29
N ASN A 259 -21.09 1.27 -24.68
CA ASN A 259 -21.89 0.28 -25.40
C ASN A 259 -23.37 0.65 -25.50
N SER A 260 -23.95 1.28 -24.46
CA SER A 260 -25.38 1.61 -24.47
C SER A 260 -25.67 3.01 -24.99
N MET A 261 -24.75 3.97 -24.79
CA MET A 261 -24.96 5.37 -25.20
C MET A 261 -24.13 5.79 -26.43
N GLY A 262 -23.22 4.93 -26.91
CA GLY A 262 -22.38 5.22 -28.09
C GLY A 262 -21.36 6.34 -27.86
N LEU A 263 -21.01 6.64 -26.60
CA LEU A 263 -20.06 7.69 -26.27
C LEU A 263 -18.61 7.24 -26.52
N PRO A 264 -17.67 8.19 -26.72
CA PRO A 264 -16.26 7.86 -26.83
C PRO A 264 -15.71 7.19 -25.57
N PHE A 265 -14.60 6.47 -25.75
CA PHE A 265 -13.86 5.84 -24.67
C PHE A 265 -13.40 6.87 -23.61
N TYR A 266 -13.27 6.42 -22.36
CA TYR A 266 -13.05 7.19 -21.14
C TYR A 266 -14.22 8.05 -20.65
N SER A 267 -15.33 8.14 -21.39
CA SER A 267 -16.47 8.99 -21.00
C SER A 267 -17.12 8.54 -19.68
N GLY A 268 -17.34 7.22 -19.52
CA GLY A 268 -17.91 6.66 -18.28
C GLY A 268 -16.93 6.73 -17.11
N SER A 269 -15.66 6.47 -17.36
CA SER A 269 -14.56 6.59 -16.40
C SER A 269 -14.46 8.01 -15.82
N LEU A 270 -14.42 9.04 -16.68
CA LEU A 270 -14.36 10.44 -16.27
C LEU A 270 -15.61 10.86 -15.49
N PHE A 271 -16.79 10.44 -15.94
CA PHE A 271 -18.04 10.71 -15.24
C PHE A 271 -18.04 10.09 -13.83
N PHE A 272 -17.61 8.84 -13.71
CA PHE A 272 -17.51 8.15 -12.42
C PHE A 272 -16.56 8.87 -11.45
N PHE A 273 -15.36 9.25 -11.89
CA PHE A 273 -14.42 9.97 -11.01
C PHE A 273 -14.93 11.36 -10.63
N ALA A 274 -15.59 12.08 -11.55
CA ALA A 274 -16.25 13.35 -11.21
C ALA A 274 -17.35 13.16 -10.15
N LEU A 275 -18.16 12.10 -10.27
CA LEU A 275 -19.17 11.74 -9.30
C LEU A 275 -18.56 11.36 -7.94
N LEU A 276 -17.47 10.59 -7.94
CA LEU A 276 -16.75 10.19 -6.73
C LEU A 276 -16.15 11.40 -6.00
N ILE A 277 -15.54 12.33 -6.73
CA ILE A 277 -15.02 13.60 -6.19
C ILE A 277 -16.16 14.44 -5.61
N ALA A 278 -17.27 14.58 -6.33
CA ALA A 278 -18.45 15.30 -5.85
C ALA A 278 -19.00 14.65 -4.57
N PHE A 279 -19.16 13.32 -4.55
CA PHE A 279 -19.59 12.56 -3.38
C PHE A 279 -18.69 12.82 -2.17
N CYS A 280 -17.37 12.77 -2.34
CA CYS A 280 -16.42 13.03 -1.27
C CYS A 280 -16.53 14.47 -0.73
N ILE A 281 -16.58 15.47 -1.61
CA ILE A 281 -16.66 16.88 -1.22
C ILE A 281 -17.99 17.17 -0.51
N PHE A 282 -19.11 16.79 -1.11
CA PHE A 282 -20.44 17.05 -0.53
C PHE A 282 -20.69 16.20 0.71
N GLY A 283 -20.24 14.95 0.74
CA GLY A 283 -20.35 14.07 1.89
C GLY A 283 -19.60 14.62 3.10
N VAL A 284 -18.35 15.05 2.94
CA VAL A 284 -17.58 15.68 4.02
C VAL A 284 -18.24 16.97 4.48
N ARG A 285 -18.66 17.84 3.55
CA ARG A 285 -19.34 19.11 3.89
C ARG A 285 -20.64 18.88 4.65
N TYR A 286 -21.46 17.93 4.19
CA TYR A 286 -22.70 17.54 4.84
C TYR A 286 -22.45 17.00 6.25
N ALA A 287 -21.49 16.08 6.40
CA ALA A 287 -21.15 15.50 7.70
C ALA A 287 -20.66 16.57 8.69
N ARG A 288 -19.83 17.52 8.24
CA ARG A 288 -19.37 18.65 9.06
C ARG A 288 -20.50 19.59 9.45
N LYS A 289 -21.36 19.98 8.50
CA LYS A 289 -22.49 20.89 8.75
C LYS A 289 -23.47 20.32 9.79
N ASN A 290 -23.66 19.00 9.79
CA ASN A 290 -24.56 18.31 10.72
C ASN A 290 -23.86 17.79 12.00
N ASN A 291 -22.61 18.22 12.28
CA ASN A 291 -21.82 17.77 13.44
C ASN A 291 -21.62 16.25 13.54
N MET A 292 -21.66 15.54 12.41
CA MET A 292 -21.42 14.09 12.33
C MET A 292 -19.92 13.80 12.28
N HIS A 293 -19.22 13.97 13.40
CA HIS A 293 -17.75 13.91 13.47
C HIS A 293 -17.15 12.59 12.97
N LEU A 294 -17.76 11.45 13.33
CA LEU A 294 -17.28 10.13 12.90
C LEU A 294 -17.37 10.00 11.38
N LEU A 295 -18.52 10.35 10.79
CA LEU A 295 -18.72 10.30 9.35
C LEU A 295 -17.79 11.26 8.61
N SER A 296 -17.62 12.49 9.12
CA SER A 296 -16.69 13.45 8.51
C SER A 296 -15.25 12.94 8.53
N ASN A 297 -14.81 12.28 9.60
CA ASN A 297 -13.46 11.74 9.69
C ASN A 297 -13.29 10.50 8.80
N ALA A 298 -14.30 9.62 8.76
CA ALA A 298 -14.29 8.45 7.88
C ALA A 298 -14.24 8.85 6.40
N LEU A 299 -15.08 9.79 5.96
CA LEU A 299 -15.05 10.31 4.59
C LEU A 299 -13.75 11.04 4.27
N MET A 300 -13.20 11.81 5.21
CA MET A 300 -11.89 12.42 5.02
C MET A 300 -10.78 11.35 4.92
N GLY A 301 -10.83 10.31 5.75
CA GLY A 301 -9.94 9.16 5.65
C GLY A 301 -10.02 8.49 4.28
N LEU A 302 -11.23 8.27 3.77
CA LEU A 302 -11.46 7.75 2.41
C LEU A 302 -10.81 8.66 1.34
N VAL A 303 -10.97 9.99 1.45
CA VAL A 303 -10.31 10.93 0.52
C VAL A 303 -8.80 10.76 0.55
N PHE A 304 -8.17 10.75 1.73
CA PHE A 304 -6.72 10.60 1.83
C PHE A 304 -6.24 9.24 1.32
N LEU A 305 -6.99 8.16 1.57
CA LEU A 305 -6.69 6.84 1.02
C LEU A 305 -6.76 6.86 -0.51
N LEU A 306 -7.81 7.43 -1.10
CA LEU A 306 -7.95 7.53 -2.56
C LEU A 306 -6.86 8.39 -3.19
N ILE A 307 -6.42 9.47 -2.53
CA ILE A 307 -5.27 10.28 -2.98
C ILE A 307 -4.00 9.44 -3.02
N GLY A 308 -3.73 8.63 -1.99
CA GLY A 308 -2.57 7.73 -1.99
C GLY A 308 -2.67 6.63 -3.06
N TYR A 309 -3.87 6.04 -3.20
CA TYR A 309 -4.16 5.02 -4.20
C TYR A 309 -4.05 5.56 -5.64
N GLY A 310 -4.17 6.88 -5.84
CA GLY A 310 -4.03 7.55 -7.12
C GLY A 310 -2.70 7.28 -7.85
N SER A 311 -1.67 6.75 -7.17
CA SER A 311 -0.43 6.28 -7.82
C SER A 311 -0.68 5.25 -8.93
N PHE A 312 -1.76 4.45 -8.84
CA PHE A 312 -2.17 3.49 -9.88
C PHE A 312 -2.53 4.10 -11.23
N ALA A 313 -2.82 5.41 -11.28
CA ALA A 313 -3.00 6.10 -12.55
C ALA A 313 -1.74 5.97 -13.44
N VAL A 314 -0.54 5.83 -12.85
CA VAL A 314 0.69 5.63 -13.60
C VAL A 314 0.66 4.35 -14.43
N ILE A 315 0.08 3.25 -13.93
CA ILE A 315 -0.02 2.00 -14.69
C ILE A 315 -0.79 2.22 -15.99
N VAL A 316 -1.98 2.83 -15.90
CA VAL A 316 -2.82 3.13 -17.07
C VAL A 316 -2.11 4.09 -18.04
N ILE A 317 -1.50 5.15 -17.51
CA ILE A 317 -0.81 6.17 -18.32
C ILE A 317 0.38 5.57 -19.06
N ARG A 318 1.14 4.67 -18.41
CA ARG A 318 2.34 4.06 -19.00
C ARG A 318 1.98 2.96 -19.98
N SER A 319 0.94 2.16 -19.70
CA SER A 319 0.41 1.19 -20.66
C SER A 319 -0.11 1.87 -21.93
N ASN A 320 -0.87 2.98 -21.82
CA ASN A 320 -1.26 3.77 -23.01
C ASN A 320 -0.06 4.30 -23.83
N ALA A 321 1.11 4.45 -23.21
CA ALA A 321 2.33 4.86 -23.91
C ALA A 321 3.04 3.69 -24.61
N ASN A 322 2.49 2.47 -24.53
CA ASN A 322 2.97 1.23 -25.14
C ASN A 322 4.46 0.99 -24.80
N THR A 323 4.75 0.87 -23.51
CA THR A 323 6.13 0.66 -23.04
C THR A 323 6.67 -0.72 -23.46
N PRO A 324 8.00 -0.90 -23.63
CA PRO A 324 8.57 -2.18 -24.05
C PRO A 324 8.19 -3.36 -23.15
N LEU A 325 8.20 -3.16 -21.83
CA LEU A 325 7.52 -4.03 -20.87
C LEU A 325 6.13 -3.43 -20.57
N ASP A 326 5.10 -4.13 -21.00
CA ASP A 326 3.70 -3.76 -20.74
C ASP A 326 2.86 -4.99 -20.46
N GLU A 327 3.05 -5.55 -19.25
CA GLU A 327 2.37 -6.78 -18.88
C GLU A 327 0.85 -6.57 -18.76
N ASN A 328 0.09 -7.43 -19.44
CA ASN A 328 -1.38 -7.44 -19.50
C ASN A 328 -2.08 -6.21 -20.09
N ASP A 329 -1.33 -5.23 -20.58
CA ASP A 329 -1.86 -4.08 -21.33
C ASP A 329 -3.03 -3.35 -20.61
N PRO A 330 -2.85 -2.88 -19.35
CA PRO A 330 -3.90 -2.21 -18.57
C PRO A 330 -4.18 -0.76 -19.03
N GLU A 331 -4.43 -0.54 -20.33
CA GLU A 331 -4.65 0.79 -20.91
C GLU A 331 -5.94 1.48 -20.43
N ASN A 332 -6.86 0.78 -19.80
CA ASN A 332 -8.15 1.35 -19.41
C ASN A 332 -8.72 0.74 -18.14
N LEU A 333 -9.84 1.27 -17.64
CA LEU A 333 -10.37 0.81 -16.36
C LEU A 333 -10.91 -0.62 -16.38
N VAL A 334 -11.28 -1.15 -17.55
CA VAL A 334 -11.69 -2.55 -17.70
C VAL A 334 -10.47 -3.46 -17.61
N THR A 335 -9.41 -3.17 -18.37
CA THR A 335 -8.18 -3.97 -18.35
C THR A 335 -7.40 -3.79 -17.04
N LEU A 336 -7.41 -2.60 -16.44
CA LEU A 336 -6.86 -2.34 -15.11
C LEU A 336 -7.61 -3.14 -14.02
N HIS A 337 -8.93 -3.31 -14.13
CA HIS A 337 -9.67 -4.12 -13.16
C HIS A 337 -9.20 -5.57 -13.20
N SER A 338 -9.07 -6.14 -14.40
CA SER A 338 -8.55 -7.50 -14.60
C SER A 338 -7.11 -7.64 -14.08
N TYR A 339 -6.27 -6.65 -14.38
CA TYR A 339 -4.89 -6.53 -13.88
C TYR A 339 -4.83 -6.56 -12.34
N LEU A 340 -5.58 -5.68 -11.66
CA LEU A 340 -5.63 -5.63 -10.20
C LEU A 340 -6.15 -6.94 -9.58
N LYS A 341 -7.12 -7.57 -10.24
CA LYS A 341 -7.67 -8.86 -9.82
C LYS A 341 -6.80 -10.05 -10.15
N ARG A 342 -5.69 -9.85 -10.89
CA ARG A 342 -4.74 -10.91 -11.19
C ARG A 342 -5.40 -12.08 -11.96
N GLU A 343 -6.41 -11.77 -12.79
CA GLU A 343 -7.25 -12.79 -13.45
C GLU A 343 -6.43 -13.74 -14.34
N GLN A 344 -5.29 -13.27 -14.87
CA GLN A 344 -4.38 -14.09 -15.66
C GLN A 344 -3.82 -15.32 -14.94
N TYR A 345 -3.73 -15.28 -13.60
CA TYR A 345 -3.21 -16.39 -12.81
C TYR A 345 -4.29 -17.42 -12.47
N GLY A 346 -5.53 -17.20 -12.91
CA GLY A 346 -6.67 -18.05 -12.60
C GLY A 346 -7.21 -17.87 -11.18
N SER A 347 -7.95 -18.86 -10.69
CA SER A 347 -8.57 -18.80 -9.36
C SER A 347 -7.64 -19.37 -8.28
N SER A 348 -7.55 -18.65 -7.16
CA SER A 348 -6.86 -19.12 -5.93
C SER A 348 -7.88 -19.25 -4.79
N PRO A 349 -8.72 -20.30 -4.80
CA PRO A 349 -9.77 -20.47 -3.80
C PRO A 349 -9.19 -20.69 -2.39
N ILE A 350 -9.75 -19.99 -1.39
CA ILE A 350 -9.20 -19.97 -0.02
C ILE A 350 -9.68 -21.16 0.82
N LEU A 351 -10.92 -21.63 0.63
CA LEU A 351 -11.52 -22.67 1.49
C LEU A 351 -11.57 -24.05 0.84
N SER A 352 -11.93 -24.12 -0.44
CA SER A 352 -12.08 -25.37 -1.19
C SER A 352 -11.75 -25.10 -2.64
N GLY A 353 -10.86 -25.92 -3.22
CA GLY A 353 -10.34 -25.71 -4.56
C GLY A 353 -9.88 -26.99 -5.24
N PRO A 354 -9.41 -26.89 -6.50
CA PRO A 354 -8.84 -28.01 -7.23
C PRO A 354 -7.55 -28.52 -6.55
N TYR A 355 -7.32 -29.84 -6.63
CA TYR A 355 -6.05 -30.46 -6.25
C TYR A 355 -5.12 -30.52 -7.47
N TRP A 356 -3.83 -30.77 -7.27
CA TRP A 356 -2.84 -30.90 -8.36
C TRP A 356 -3.23 -31.92 -9.45
N ASN A 357 -4.04 -32.92 -9.13
CA ASN A 357 -4.54 -33.95 -10.05
C ASN A 357 -5.98 -33.71 -10.52
N SER A 358 -6.56 -32.54 -10.25
CA SER A 358 -7.86 -32.15 -10.81
C SER A 358 -7.76 -32.10 -12.33
N LYS A 359 -8.72 -32.72 -13.02
CA LYS A 359 -8.81 -32.62 -14.48
C LYS A 359 -9.43 -31.27 -14.83
N GLU A 360 -8.80 -30.55 -15.75
CA GLU A 360 -9.40 -29.35 -16.35
C GLU A 360 -10.67 -29.74 -17.11
N ASN A 361 -11.70 -28.91 -16.98
CA ASN A 361 -12.88 -29.05 -17.80
C ASN A 361 -12.58 -28.63 -19.25
N PRO A 362 -13.24 -29.24 -20.24
CA PRO A 362 -13.25 -28.76 -21.62
C PRO A 362 -13.62 -27.27 -21.70
N ARG A 363 -12.98 -26.52 -22.62
CA ARG A 363 -13.11 -25.06 -22.74
C ARG A 363 -14.54 -24.56 -22.98
N ASP A 364 -15.35 -25.37 -23.63
CA ASP A 364 -16.78 -25.15 -23.87
C ASP A 364 -17.65 -25.22 -22.61
N GLN A 365 -17.08 -25.62 -21.47
CA GLN A 365 -17.77 -25.80 -20.18
C GLN A 365 -17.33 -24.80 -19.10
N PHE A 366 -16.56 -23.76 -19.45
CA PHE A 366 -16.21 -22.69 -18.51
C PHE A 366 -17.41 -21.74 -18.32
N GLU A 367 -18.00 -21.74 -17.11
CA GLU A 367 -19.09 -20.82 -16.73
C GLU A 367 -18.59 -19.40 -16.36
N ASP A 368 -17.28 -19.23 -16.18
CA ASP A 368 -16.64 -18.09 -15.48
C ASP A 368 -15.83 -17.15 -16.37
N ILE A 369 -15.76 -17.37 -17.68
CA ILE A 369 -15.12 -16.42 -18.60
C ILE A 369 -16.08 -15.23 -18.78
N SER A 370 -15.93 -14.20 -17.97
CA SER A 370 -16.51 -12.89 -18.26
C SER A 370 -15.97 -12.38 -19.58
N ALA A 371 -16.83 -11.87 -20.46
CA ALA A 371 -16.41 -11.28 -21.72
C ALA A 371 -15.42 -10.14 -21.46
N TYR A 372 -14.15 -10.33 -21.83
CA TYR A 372 -13.19 -9.24 -21.93
C TYR A 372 -13.20 -8.78 -23.39
N HIS A 373 -13.54 -7.51 -23.60
CA HIS A 373 -13.60 -6.93 -24.93
C HIS A 373 -12.32 -6.12 -25.17
N LEU A 374 -11.32 -6.76 -25.78
CA LEU A 374 -10.25 -6.03 -26.43
C LEU A 374 -10.78 -5.56 -27.78
N ARG A 375 -10.85 -4.23 -27.99
CA ARG A 375 -11.11 -3.69 -29.32
C ARG A 375 -9.84 -3.87 -30.16
N ARG A 376 -9.71 -5.05 -30.74
CA ARG A 376 -8.72 -5.35 -31.76
C ARG A 376 -9.44 -5.72 -33.05
N TRP A 377 -8.92 -5.24 -34.16
CA TRP A 377 -9.32 -5.68 -35.48
C TRP A 377 -8.52 -6.92 -35.78
N VAL A 378 -9.20 -8.05 -35.95
CA VAL A 378 -8.54 -9.34 -36.17
C VAL A 378 -8.84 -9.78 -37.58
N VAL A 379 -7.80 -10.10 -38.34
CA VAL A 379 -7.95 -10.82 -39.59
C VAL A 379 -8.17 -12.28 -39.25
N VAL A 380 -9.34 -12.80 -39.61
CA VAL A 380 -9.76 -14.17 -39.35
C VAL A 380 -9.76 -14.93 -40.67
N ASP A 381 -9.17 -16.14 -40.67
CA ASP A 381 -9.31 -17.11 -41.75
C ASP A 381 -10.04 -18.35 -41.25
N GLU A 382 -11.20 -18.63 -41.85
CA GLU A 382 -12.22 -19.58 -41.40
C GLU A 382 -12.64 -19.36 -39.93
N ASP A 383 -11.88 -19.92 -38.99
CA ASP A 383 -12.07 -19.85 -37.53
C ASP A 383 -10.76 -19.58 -36.75
N THR A 384 -9.69 -19.18 -37.45
CA THR A 384 -8.36 -18.96 -36.85
C THR A 384 -7.98 -17.48 -36.88
N ASP A 385 -7.67 -16.93 -35.70
CA ASP A 385 -7.10 -15.58 -35.55
C ASP A 385 -5.69 -15.54 -36.17
N LEU A 386 -5.53 -14.91 -37.34
CA LEU A 386 -4.23 -14.82 -38.01
C LEU A 386 -3.37 -13.69 -37.44
N ARG A 387 -3.98 -12.53 -37.21
CA ARG A 387 -3.27 -11.33 -36.75
C ARG A 387 -4.25 -10.28 -36.19
N GLY A 388 -3.87 -9.64 -35.09
CA GLY A 388 -4.60 -8.54 -34.48
C GLY A 388 -3.96 -7.18 -34.76
N PHE A 389 -4.79 -6.16 -34.91
CA PHE A 389 -4.42 -4.77 -35.16
C PHE A 389 -5.19 -3.85 -34.22
N VAL A 390 -4.56 -2.75 -33.82
CA VAL A 390 -5.17 -1.74 -32.94
C VAL A 390 -6.19 -0.90 -33.71
N LYS A 391 -5.96 -0.66 -35.00
CA LYS A 391 -6.84 0.11 -35.87
C LYS A 391 -7.33 -0.71 -37.06
N GLU A 392 -8.52 -0.37 -37.55
CA GLU A 392 -9.15 -1.04 -38.70
C GLU A 392 -8.35 -0.79 -39.98
N GLU A 393 -7.75 0.40 -40.12
CA GLU A 393 -6.94 0.78 -41.27
C GLU A 393 -5.66 -0.05 -41.42
N ASP A 394 -5.20 -0.67 -40.32
CA ASP A 394 -4.00 -1.50 -40.30
C ASP A 394 -4.31 -2.99 -40.52
N ALA A 395 -5.58 -3.40 -40.37
CA ALA A 395 -6.08 -4.77 -40.57
C ALA A 395 -6.45 -5.04 -42.02
#